data_AF-A0A6M8MR20-F1
#
_entry.id   AF-A0A6M8MR20-F1
#
_cell.length_a   1.000
_cell.length_b   1.000
_cell.length_c   1.000
_cell.angle_alpha   90.00
_cell.angle_beta   90.00
_cell.angle_gamma   90.00
#
_symmetry.space_group_name_H-M   'P 1'
#
loop_
_entity.id
_entity.type
_entity.pdbx_description
1 polymer ?
#
loop_
_entity_poly.entity_id
_entity_poly.type
_entity_poly.pdbx_seq_one_letter_code
_entity_poly.pdbx_strand_id
1 'polypeptide(L)'
;MQTERYDHSRGSRYKLSLALMMLLTTLLSGCGINNIPTYDEQVKAAWAQVQNQYQRRADLIPNLVETVKGYAKQEQDTLTAVVEARAKATSIQVDATTLNDPAKLKQFQDAQGQLTGALSRLMVVSERYPDLKSNQNFLALQSQLEGTENRIAVARRDFITAVERYNTEIRTFPGRLWHTVMYSDLPVRPNFEATAADADKAPQVKF
;
A
#
# COMPACT_ATOMS: atom_id res chain seq x y z
N MET A 1 1.75 67.40 -43.59
CA MET A 1 0.68 66.61 -42.93
C MET A 1 0.92 65.14 -43.21
N GLN A 2 1.60 64.45 -42.28
CA GLN A 2 1.73 62.99 -42.25
C GLN A 2 1.09 62.54 -40.95
N THR A 3 -0.11 61.98 -41.03
CA THR A 3 -0.80 61.37 -39.88
C THR A 3 -1.16 59.93 -40.25
N GLU A 4 -0.40 59.02 -39.64
CA GLU A 4 -0.84 57.77 -39.03
C GLU A 4 -1.85 56.91 -39.83
N ARG A 5 -1.33 56.02 -40.69
CA ARG A 5 -2.00 54.73 -40.93
C ARG A 5 -1.78 53.85 -39.70
N TYR A 6 -2.65 53.97 -38.72
CA TYR A 6 -2.69 53.08 -37.57
C TYR A 6 -2.96 51.64 -38.05
N ASP A 7 -2.01 50.74 -37.78
CA ASP A 7 -1.99 49.34 -38.18
C ASP A 7 -3.12 48.54 -37.49
N HIS A 8 -4.31 48.57 -38.08
CA HIS A 8 -5.49 47.82 -37.61
C HIS A 8 -5.29 46.30 -37.64
N SER A 9 -4.29 45.79 -38.38
CA SER A 9 -4.06 44.35 -38.54
C SER A 9 -3.47 43.71 -37.28
N ARG A 10 -2.63 44.45 -36.54
CA ARG A 10 -2.03 43.96 -35.28
C ARG A 10 -3.07 43.69 -34.21
N GLY A 11 -4.02 44.60 -33.99
CA GLY A 11 -5.03 44.48 -32.93
C GLY A 11 -5.97 43.27 -33.10
N SER A 12 -6.29 42.89 -34.35
CA SER A 12 -7.15 41.73 -34.64
C SER A 12 -6.46 40.41 -34.33
N ARG A 13 -5.15 40.29 -34.63
CA ARG A 13 -4.35 39.08 -34.33
C ARG A 13 -4.17 38.84 -32.83
N TYR A 14 -4.05 39.91 -32.04
CA TYR A 14 -4.00 39.82 -30.57
C TYR A 14 -5.33 39.35 -29.97
N LYS A 15 -6.46 39.90 -30.44
CA LYS A 15 -7.80 39.47 -29.99
C LYS A 15 -8.08 38.01 -30.34
N LEU A 16 -7.68 37.57 -31.53
CA LEU A 16 -7.80 36.17 -31.96
C LEU A 16 -6.93 35.23 -31.11
N SER A 17 -5.69 35.63 -30.80
CA SER A 17 -4.78 34.84 -29.94
C SER A 17 -5.30 34.73 -28.50
N LEU A 18 -5.84 35.81 -27.93
CA LEU A 18 -6.46 35.83 -26.60
C LEU A 18 -7.72 34.95 -26.55
N ALA A 19 -8.57 34.99 -27.57
CA ALA A 19 -9.75 34.15 -27.65
C ALA A 19 -9.38 32.66 -27.80
N LEU A 20 -8.36 32.34 -28.59
CA LEU A 20 -7.86 30.97 -28.74
C LEU A 20 -7.26 30.46 -27.43
N MET A 21 -6.53 31.31 -26.70
CA MET A 21 -5.93 30.97 -25.41
C MET A 21 -7.00 30.75 -24.32
N MET A 22 -8.04 31.59 -24.27
CA MET A 22 -9.20 31.36 -23.39
C MET A 22 -9.94 30.08 -23.73
N LEU A 23 -10.18 29.80 -25.02
CA LEU A 23 -10.84 28.58 -25.47
C LEU A 23 -10.00 27.33 -25.14
N LEU A 24 -8.68 27.41 -25.28
CA LEU A 24 -7.76 26.35 -24.87
C LEU A 24 -7.85 26.14 -23.36
N THR A 25 -7.84 27.20 -22.55
CA THR A 25 -7.92 27.07 -21.09
C THR A 25 -9.25 26.47 -20.62
N THR A 26 -10.38 26.80 -21.26
CA THR A 26 -11.69 26.22 -20.90
C THR A 26 -11.84 24.77 -21.37
N LEU A 27 -11.25 24.40 -22.51
CA LEU A 27 -11.18 23.01 -22.98
C LEU A 27 -10.24 22.14 -22.10
N LEU A 28 -9.18 22.72 -21.53
CA LEU A 28 -8.26 22.02 -20.62
C LEU A 28 -8.87 21.72 -19.24
N SER A 29 -9.83 22.52 -18.75
CA SER A 29 -10.47 22.32 -17.44
C SER A 29 -11.23 20.98 -17.31
N GLY A 30 -11.59 20.33 -18.44
CA GLY A 30 -12.19 18.99 -18.46
C GLY A 30 -11.21 17.84 -18.68
N CYS A 31 -9.91 18.10 -18.79
CA CYS A 31 -8.92 17.18 -19.37
C CYS A 31 -8.03 16.48 -18.31
N GLY A 32 -8.64 15.95 -17.24
CA GLY A 32 -7.94 15.08 -16.28
C GLY A 32 -7.17 15.79 -15.15
N ILE A 33 -7.38 17.10 -14.95
CA ILE A 33 -6.73 17.87 -13.88
C ILE A 33 -6.97 17.29 -12.48
N ASN A 34 -8.16 16.72 -12.26
CA ASN A 34 -8.55 16.09 -11.00
C ASN A 34 -8.10 14.62 -10.88
N ASN A 35 -7.49 14.02 -11.91
CA ASN A 35 -7.08 12.62 -11.87
C ASN A 35 -6.00 12.39 -10.81
N ILE A 36 -4.98 13.24 -10.77
CA ILE A 36 -3.85 13.12 -9.84
C ILE A 36 -4.32 13.13 -8.38
N PRO A 37 -5.05 14.15 -7.88
CA PRO A 37 -5.54 14.13 -6.50
C PRO A 37 -6.52 12.98 -6.25
N THR A 38 -7.33 12.61 -7.23
CA THR A 38 -8.25 11.46 -7.11
C THR A 38 -7.48 10.15 -6.91
N TYR A 39 -6.42 9.91 -7.69
CA TYR A 39 -5.61 8.70 -7.57
C TYR A 39 -4.75 8.73 -6.29
N ASP A 40 -4.29 9.91 -5.88
CA ASP A 40 -3.57 10.10 -4.61
C ASP A 40 -4.42 9.66 -3.40
N GLU A 41 -5.68 10.07 -3.37
CA GLU A 41 -6.65 9.66 -2.34
C GLU A 41 -7.00 8.17 -2.45
N GLN A 42 -7.09 7.60 -3.66
CA GLN A 42 -7.29 6.16 -3.83
C GLN A 42 -6.11 5.35 -3.24
N VAL A 43 -4.87 5.81 -3.42
CA VAL A 43 -3.71 5.14 -2.82
C VAL A 43 -3.75 5.23 -1.29
N LYS A 44 -4.09 6.40 -0.72
CA LYS A 44 -4.24 6.57 0.73
C LYS A 44 -5.35 5.67 1.30
N ALA A 45 -6.48 5.58 0.61
CA ALA A 45 -7.59 4.72 1.01
C ALA A 45 -7.20 3.23 0.96
N ALA A 46 -6.56 2.79 -0.14
CA ALA A 46 -6.09 1.41 -0.27
C ALA A 46 -5.04 1.07 0.80
N TRP A 47 -4.16 2.02 1.13
CA TRP A 47 -3.19 1.86 2.20
C TRP A 47 -3.85 1.71 3.57
N ALA A 48 -4.85 2.52 3.88
CA ALA A 48 -5.61 2.39 5.13
C ALA A 48 -6.27 1.00 5.24
N GLN A 49 -6.76 0.43 4.13
CA GLN A 49 -7.27 -0.94 4.13
C GLN A 49 -6.19 -1.97 4.45
N VAL A 50 -4.99 -1.83 3.89
CA VAL A 50 -3.85 -2.70 4.22
C VAL A 50 -3.55 -2.63 5.72
N GLN A 51 -3.48 -1.43 6.30
CA GLN A 51 -3.25 -1.24 7.73
C GLN A 51 -4.32 -1.90 8.58
N ASN A 52 -5.60 -1.75 8.22
CA ASN A 52 -6.70 -2.36 8.95
C ASN A 52 -6.59 -3.90 9.00
N GLN A 53 -6.21 -4.55 7.90
CA GLN A 53 -6.05 -6.00 7.89
C GLN A 53 -4.84 -6.45 8.73
N TYR A 54 -3.72 -5.73 8.65
CA TYR A 54 -2.56 -6.04 9.49
C TYR A 54 -2.82 -5.80 10.98
N GLN A 55 -3.57 -4.74 11.33
CA GLN A 55 -3.99 -4.47 12.70
C GLN A 55 -4.88 -5.62 13.22
N ARG A 56 -5.89 -6.03 12.44
CA ARG A 56 -6.74 -7.17 12.78
C ARG A 56 -5.92 -8.44 13.04
N ARG A 57 -4.91 -8.72 12.21
CA ARG A 57 -4.00 -9.86 12.43
C ARG A 57 -3.29 -9.75 13.77
N ALA A 58 -2.77 -8.55 14.08
CA ALA A 58 -2.09 -8.31 15.36
C ALA A 58 -3.04 -8.43 16.57
N ASP A 59 -4.32 -8.05 16.43
CA ASP A 59 -5.31 -8.11 17.51
C ASP A 59 -5.75 -9.54 17.86
N LEU A 60 -5.63 -10.48 16.93
CA LEU A 60 -5.94 -11.89 17.16
C LEU A 60 -4.84 -12.64 17.93
N ILE A 61 -3.60 -12.15 17.87
CA ILE A 61 -2.42 -12.85 18.42
C ILE A 61 -2.47 -13.05 19.93
N PRO A 62 -2.86 -12.07 20.77
CA PRO A 62 -2.94 -12.28 22.21
C PRO A 62 -3.85 -13.47 22.57
N ASN A 63 -5.02 -13.56 21.94
CA ASN A 63 -5.95 -14.68 22.16
C ASN A 63 -5.35 -16.01 21.69
N LEU A 64 -4.64 -16.02 20.57
CA LEU A 64 -3.92 -17.20 20.08
C LEU A 64 -2.85 -17.65 21.07
N VAL A 65 -2.02 -16.71 21.54
CA VAL A 65 -0.92 -16.96 22.49
C VAL A 65 -1.47 -17.51 23.81
N GLU A 66 -2.53 -16.93 24.35
CA GLU A 66 -3.15 -17.44 25.59
C GLU A 66 -3.77 -18.82 25.40
N THR A 67 -4.41 -19.09 24.26
CA THR A 67 -4.94 -20.42 23.94
C THR A 67 -3.81 -21.46 23.87
N VAL A 68 -2.72 -21.17 23.15
CA VAL A 68 -1.57 -22.09 23.05
C VAL A 68 -0.88 -22.27 24.39
N LYS A 69 -0.70 -21.21 25.18
CA LYS A 69 -0.13 -21.29 26.55
C LYS A 69 -0.90 -22.25 27.46
N GLY A 70 -2.21 -22.38 27.29
CA GLY A 70 -3.03 -23.32 28.07
C GLY A 70 -2.60 -24.78 27.90
N TYR A 71 -2.14 -25.15 26.70
CA TYR A 71 -1.82 -26.53 26.31
C TYR A 71 -0.32 -26.81 26.17
N ALA A 72 0.47 -25.81 25.76
CA ALA A 72 1.88 -25.95 25.40
C ALA A 72 2.79 -25.03 26.23
N LYS A 73 2.67 -25.07 27.56
CA LYS A 73 3.45 -24.21 28.49
C LYS A 73 4.97 -24.31 28.35
N GLN A 74 5.46 -25.43 27.82
CA GLN A 74 6.89 -25.68 27.60
C GLN A 74 7.44 -24.94 26.38
N GLU A 75 6.58 -24.46 25.48
CA GLU A 75 6.95 -23.77 24.23
C GLU A 75 7.13 -22.26 24.44
N GLN A 76 7.82 -21.88 25.53
CA GLN A 76 7.99 -20.48 25.93
C GLN A 76 8.76 -19.66 24.89
N ASP A 77 9.81 -20.24 24.30
CA ASP A 77 10.63 -19.57 23.29
C ASP A 77 9.80 -19.25 22.04
N THR A 78 8.97 -20.20 21.61
CA THR A 78 8.06 -20.02 20.46
C THR A 78 7.03 -18.92 20.75
N LEU A 79 6.41 -18.93 21.92
CA LEU A 79 5.41 -17.94 22.30
C LEU A 79 6.01 -16.54 22.45
N THR A 80 7.21 -16.45 23.03
CA THR A 80 7.97 -15.20 23.17
C THR A 80 8.29 -14.62 21.80
N ALA A 81 8.79 -15.46 20.88
CA ALA A 81 9.09 -15.03 19.51
C ALA A 81 7.84 -14.47 18.78
N VAL A 82 6.66 -15.03 19.01
CA VAL A 82 5.39 -14.53 18.44
C VAL A 82 5.01 -13.18 19.05
N VAL A 83 5.14 -13.03 20.38
CA VAL A 83 4.84 -11.77 21.08
C VAL A 83 5.79 -10.65 20.64
N GLU A 84 7.09 -10.94 20.53
CA GLU A 84 8.09 -9.99 20.05
C GLU A 84 7.86 -9.60 18.60
N ALA A 85 7.58 -10.58 17.73
CA ALA A 85 7.30 -10.31 16.32
C ALA A 85 6.04 -9.46 16.15
N ARG A 86 4.99 -9.72 16.94
CA ARG A 86 3.81 -8.85 17.02
C ARG A 86 4.19 -7.44 17.43
N ALA A 87 4.93 -7.30 18.53
CA ALA A 87 5.33 -5.99 19.05
C ALA A 87 6.09 -5.17 17.99
N LYS A 88 7.04 -5.80 17.30
CA LYS A 88 7.76 -5.18 16.16
C LYS A 88 6.81 -4.79 15.04
N ALA A 89 5.93 -5.69 14.61
CA ALA A 89 4.97 -5.43 13.54
C ALA A 89 3.99 -4.27 13.87
N THR A 90 3.61 -4.09 15.13
CA THR A 90 2.75 -2.98 15.58
C THR A 90 3.51 -1.71 15.92
N SER A 91 4.82 -1.78 16.19
CA SER A 91 5.64 -0.61 16.58
C SER A 91 5.91 0.35 15.44
N ILE A 92 5.84 -0.14 14.20
CA ILE A 92 6.03 0.68 13.00
C ILE A 92 4.77 1.52 12.84
N GLN A 93 4.82 2.74 13.38
CA GLN A 93 3.77 3.73 13.16
C GLN A 93 3.80 4.12 11.69
N VAL A 94 2.78 3.65 10.98
CA VAL A 94 2.62 4.02 9.58
C VAL A 94 1.64 5.17 9.47
N ASP A 95 2.19 6.35 9.21
CA ASP A 95 1.47 7.54 8.83
C ASP A 95 1.41 7.69 7.30
N ALA A 96 0.70 8.72 6.82
CA ALA A 96 0.66 9.04 5.39
C ALA A 96 2.05 9.35 4.80
N THR A 97 3.06 9.69 5.62
CA THR A 97 4.43 9.96 5.15
C THR A 97 5.18 8.69 4.77
N THR A 98 4.77 7.53 5.30
CA THR A 98 5.31 6.23 4.93
C THR A 98 5.05 5.89 3.45
N LEU A 99 3.97 6.44 2.87
CA LEU A 99 3.67 6.31 1.45
C LEU A 99 4.64 7.08 0.54
N ASN A 100 5.54 7.88 1.11
CA ASN A 100 6.55 8.62 0.37
C ASN A 100 7.98 8.11 0.67
N ASP A 101 8.11 7.12 1.57
CA ASP A 101 9.40 6.63 2.06
C ASP A 101 9.54 5.12 1.79
N PRO A 102 10.31 4.73 0.76
CA PRO A 102 10.55 3.33 0.44
C PRO A 102 11.19 2.55 1.60
N ALA A 103 12.04 3.19 2.41
CA ALA A 103 12.72 2.52 3.52
C ALA A 103 11.73 2.19 4.64
N LYS A 104 10.81 3.10 4.98
CA LYS A 104 9.74 2.81 5.95
C LYS A 104 8.79 1.73 5.45
N LEU A 105 8.42 1.77 4.16
CA LEU A 105 7.57 0.72 3.57
C LEU A 105 8.27 -0.65 3.59
N LYS A 106 9.59 -0.69 3.37
CA LYS A 106 10.38 -1.92 3.48
C LYS A 106 10.46 -2.43 4.92
N GLN A 107 10.76 -1.56 5.89
CA GLN A 107 10.75 -1.92 7.31
C GLN A 107 9.41 -2.48 7.75
N PHE A 108 8.30 -1.87 7.29
CA PHE A 108 6.96 -2.39 7.53
C PHE A 108 6.80 -3.80 6.98
N GLN A 109 7.16 -4.03 5.71
CA GLN A 109 7.10 -5.35 5.08
C GLN A 109 7.93 -6.39 5.84
N ASP A 110 9.16 -6.05 6.23
CA ASP A 110 10.07 -6.96 6.93
C ASP A 110 9.50 -7.36 8.30
N ALA A 111 8.94 -6.42 9.06
CA ALA A 111 8.30 -6.72 10.34
C ALA A 111 7.05 -7.59 10.17
N GLN A 112 6.22 -7.33 9.16
CA GLN A 112 5.07 -8.17 8.85
C GLN A 112 5.49 -9.59 8.39
N GLY A 113 6.62 -9.71 7.69
CA GLY A 113 7.22 -10.99 7.30
C GLY A 113 7.73 -11.78 8.50
N GLN A 114 8.42 -11.13 9.44
CA GLN A 114 8.87 -11.75 10.70
C GLN A 114 7.69 -12.30 11.51
N LEU A 115 6.60 -11.55 11.61
CA LEU A 115 5.39 -12.01 12.28
C LEU A 115 4.78 -13.23 11.58
N THR A 116 4.69 -13.20 10.26
CA THR A 116 4.20 -14.34 9.47
C THR A 116 5.03 -15.60 9.74
N GLY A 117 6.36 -15.49 9.70
CA GLY A 117 7.27 -16.60 10.00
C GLY A 117 7.15 -17.12 11.44
N ALA A 118 6.94 -16.24 12.42
CA ALA A 118 6.71 -16.65 13.82
C ALA A 118 5.38 -17.41 13.97
N LEU A 119 4.31 -16.95 13.32
CA LEU A 119 3.02 -17.65 13.28
C LEU A 119 3.14 -19.03 12.60
N SER A 120 3.88 -19.14 11.49
CA SER A 120 4.12 -20.44 10.85
C SER A 120 4.81 -21.44 11.78
N ARG A 121 5.83 -21.00 12.53
CA ARG A 121 6.49 -21.85 13.55
C ARG A 121 5.52 -22.28 14.65
N LEU A 122 4.67 -21.37 15.12
CA LEU A 122 3.65 -21.68 16.13
C LEU A 122 2.65 -22.74 15.62
N MET A 123 2.26 -22.68 14.34
CA MET A 123 1.39 -23.70 13.74
C MET A 123 2.07 -25.06 13.68
N VAL A 124 3.36 -25.13 13.33
CA VAL A 124 4.14 -26.39 13.38
C VAL A 124 4.22 -26.94 14.80
N VAL A 125 4.42 -26.07 15.80
CA VAL A 125 4.41 -26.49 17.21
C VAL A 125 3.05 -27.06 17.59
N SER A 126 1.94 -26.46 17.14
CA SER A 126 0.59 -26.91 17.47
C SER A 126 0.30 -28.35 16.99
N GLU A 127 0.94 -28.81 15.92
CA GLU A 127 0.81 -30.19 15.43
C GLU A 127 1.33 -31.24 16.42
N ARG A 128 2.23 -30.85 17.33
CA ARG A 128 2.80 -31.72 18.37
C ARG A 128 1.87 -31.87 19.58
N TYR A 129 0.78 -31.10 19.65
CA TYR A 129 -0.16 -31.07 20.77
C TYR A 129 -1.58 -31.41 20.29
N PRO A 130 -1.98 -32.70 20.28
CA PRO A 130 -3.28 -33.14 19.77
C PRO A 130 -4.49 -32.45 20.42
N ASP A 131 -4.43 -32.22 21.74
CA ASP A 131 -5.50 -31.54 22.49
C ASP A 131 -5.67 -30.08 22.08
N LEU A 132 -4.57 -29.39 21.74
CA LEU A 132 -4.59 -28.02 21.20
C LEU A 132 -5.11 -28.03 19.76
N LYS A 133 -4.64 -28.97 18.94
CA LYS A 133 -5.05 -29.11 17.54
C LYS A 133 -6.56 -29.32 17.39
N SER A 134 -7.15 -30.05 18.32
CA SER A 134 -8.60 -30.31 18.36
C SER A 134 -9.40 -29.26 19.13
N ASN A 135 -8.74 -28.28 19.75
CA ASN A 135 -9.41 -27.22 20.51
C ASN A 135 -10.19 -26.30 19.56
N GLN A 136 -11.49 -26.16 19.82
CA GLN A 136 -12.38 -25.36 18.96
C GLN A 136 -12.02 -23.88 18.92
N ASN A 137 -11.54 -23.30 20.03
CA ASN A 137 -11.11 -21.90 20.05
C ASN A 137 -9.84 -21.70 19.22
N PHE A 138 -8.90 -22.64 19.28
CA PHE A 138 -7.69 -22.62 18.47
C PHE A 138 -8.00 -22.73 16.98
N LEU A 139 -8.84 -23.68 16.58
CA LEU A 139 -9.29 -23.84 15.19
C LEU A 139 -10.02 -22.60 14.66
N ALA A 140 -10.87 -21.99 15.49
CA ALA A 140 -11.54 -20.73 15.14
C ALA A 140 -10.54 -19.59 14.92
N LEU A 141 -9.56 -19.42 15.81
CA LEU A 141 -8.52 -18.39 15.68
C LEU A 141 -7.62 -18.64 14.46
N GLN A 142 -7.27 -19.90 14.18
CA GLN A 142 -6.52 -20.27 12.99
C GLN A 142 -7.29 -19.88 11.72
N SER A 143 -8.58 -20.22 11.63
CA SER A 143 -9.44 -19.84 10.50
C SER A 143 -9.58 -18.32 10.35
N GLN A 144 -9.68 -17.58 11.47
CA GLN A 144 -9.71 -16.12 11.44
C GLN A 144 -8.39 -15.51 10.94
N LEU A 145 -7.25 -16.08 11.35
CA LEU A 145 -5.92 -15.65 10.89
C LEU A 145 -5.73 -15.92 9.40
N GLU A 146 -6.08 -17.13 8.93
CA GLU A 146 -6.04 -17.47 7.50
C GLU A 146 -6.94 -16.53 6.69
N GLY A 147 -8.17 -16.31 7.15
CA GLY A 147 -9.09 -15.36 6.54
C GLY A 147 -8.58 -13.92 6.56
N THR A 148 -7.76 -13.55 7.54
CA THR A 148 -7.12 -12.23 7.58
C THR A 148 -5.95 -12.15 6.60
N GLU A 149 -5.15 -13.20 6.48
CA GLU A 149 -4.03 -13.27 5.52
C GLU A 149 -4.52 -13.19 4.07
N ASN A 150 -5.62 -13.89 3.75
CA ASN A 150 -6.28 -13.77 2.43
C ASN A 150 -6.73 -12.33 2.15
N ARG A 151 -7.28 -11.62 3.14
CA ARG A 151 -7.67 -10.21 3.00
C ARG A 151 -6.46 -9.28 2.89
N ILE A 152 -5.36 -9.57 3.59
CA ILE A 152 -4.08 -8.85 3.45
C ILE A 152 -3.58 -8.97 2.00
N ALA A 153 -3.60 -10.18 1.42
CA ALA A 153 -3.16 -10.39 0.05
C ALA A 153 -3.98 -9.55 -0.96
N VAL A 154 -5.31 -9.54 -0.81
CA VAL A 154 -6.19 -8.72 -1.66
C VAL A 154 -5.93 -7.22 -1.44
N ALA A 155 -5.86 -6.75 -0.18
CA ALA A 155 -5.61 -5.35 0.12
C ALA A 155 -4.25 -4.87 -0.43
N ARG A 156 -3.20 -5.72 -0.35
CA ARG A 156 -1.89 -5.42 -0.96
C ARG A 156 -1.99 -5.31 -2.47
N ARG A 157 -2.69 -6.22 -3.14
CA ARG A 157 -2.92 -6.16 -4.59
C ARG A 157 -3.65 -4.88 -4.99
N ASP A 158 -4.70 -4.52 -4.26
CA ASP A 158 -5.50 -3.33 -4.56
C ASP A 158 -4.68 -2.04 -4.32
N PHE A 159 -3.83 -2.02 -3.28
CA PHE A 159 -2.85 -0.94 -3.09
C PHE A 159 -1.82 -0.87 -4.21
N ILE A 160 -1.25 -2.02 -4.64
CA ILE A 160 -0.31 -2.09 -5.76
C ILE A 160 -0.92 -1.48 -7.02
N THR A 161 -2.18 -1.84 -7.31
CA THR A 161 -2.92 -1.35 -8.47
C THR A 161 -3.19 0.16 -8.38
N ALA A 162 -3.55 0.65 -7.18
CA ALA A 162 -3.76 2.08 -6.96
C ALA A 162 -2.46 2.88 -7.16
N VAL A 163 -1.34 2.38 -6.61
CA VAL A 163 -0.01 3.01 -6.77
C VAL A 163 0.42 3.00 -8.23
N GLU A 164 0.22 1.90 -8.95
CA GLU A 164 0.51 1.81 -10.37
C GLU A 164 -0.28 2.84 -11.18
N ARG A 165 -1.59 2.96 -10.94
CA ARG A 165 -2.44 3.94 -11.61
C ARG A 165 -1.99 5.38 -11.34
N TYR A 166 -1.75 5.71 -10.07
CA TYR A 166 -1.25 7.02 -9.65
C TYR A 166 0.11 7.34 -10.30
N ASN A 167 1.08 6.43 -10.18
CA ASN A 167 2.42 6.60 -10.73
C ASN A 167 2.41 6.70 -12.26
N THR A 168 1.50 5.99 -12.93
CA THR A 168 1.35 6.07 -14.39
C THR A 168 0.80 7.44 -14.81
N GLU A 169 -0.20 7.98 -14.11
CA GLU A 169 -0.79 9.30 -14.41
C GLU A 169 0.27 10.41 -14.32
N ILE A 170 1.07 10.45 -13.25
CA ILE A 170 2.09 11.51 -13.07
C ILE A 170 3.30 11.35 -14.01
N ARG A 171 3.50 10.17 -14.61
CA ARG A 171 4.65 9.88 -15.50
C ARG A 171 4.32 9.95 -16.99
N THR A 172 3.05 9.85 -17.37
CA THR A 172 2.61 9.78 -18.77
C THR A 172 1.92 11.06 -19.22
N PHE A 173 1.82 11.28 -20.53
CA PHE A 173 1.09 12.42 -21.09
C PHE A 173 -0.42 12.09 -21.16
N PRO A 174 -1.33 13.02 -20.81
CA PRO A 174 -1.09 14.42 -20.43
C PRO A 174 -0.81 14.67 -18.94
N GLY A 175 -1.02 13.68 -18.05
CA GLY A 175 -0.95 13.85 -16.59
C GLY A 175 0.37 14.42 -16.06
N ARG A 176 1.51 14.10 -16.69
CA ARG A 176 2.83 14.67 -16.37
C ARG A 176 2.86 16.21 -16.44
N LEU A 177 2.10 16.82 -17.35
CA LEU A 177 2.00 18.28 -17.43
C LEU A 177 1.29 18.85 -16.20
N TRP A 178 0.13 18.28 -15.85
CA TRP A 178 -0.63 18.68 -14.67
C TRP A 178 0.16 18.46 -13.39
N HIS A 179 0.89 17.34 -13.29
CA HIS A 179 1.81 17.07 -12.19
C HIS A 179 2.87 18.16 -12.06
N THR A 180 3.57 18.49 -13.15
CA THR A 180 4.65 19.49 -13.12
C THR A 180 4.14 20.90 -12.82
N VAL A 181 2.96 21.28 -13.32
CA VAL A 181 2.44 22.66 -13.20
C VAL A 181 1.66 22.90 -11.90
N MET A 182 0.92 21.91 -11.40
CA MET A 182 -0.03 22.11 -10.29
C MET A 182 0.16 21.18 -9.09
N TYR A 183 0.81 20.02 -9.27
CA TYR A 183 0.91 18.99 -8.22
C TYR A 183 2.35 18.49 -8.03
N SER A 184 3.33 19.40 -8.23
CA SER A 184 4.76 19.06 -8.25
C SER A 184 5.29 18.56 -6.91
N ASP A 185 4.56 18.82 -5.84
CA ASP A 185 4.81 18.38 -4.47
C ASP A 185 4.48 16.90 -4.24
N LEU A 186 3.66 16.29 -5.09
CA LEU A 186 3.27 14.88 -4.93
C LEU A 186 4.35 13.95 -5.52
N PRO A 187 5.03 13.12 -4.72
CA PRO A 187 6.12 12.28 -5.21
C PRO A 187 5.60 10.97 -5.83
N VAL A 188 6.44 10.33 -6.63
CA VAL A 188 6.24 8.92 -7.02
C VAL A 188 6.17 8.07 -5.76
N ARG A 189 5.13 7.25 -5.64
CA ARG A 189 4.92 6.42 -4.45
C ARG A 189 5.63 5.07 -4.60
N PRO A 190 6.31 4.57 -3.54
CA PRO A 190 6.84 3.22 -3.53
C PRO A 190 5.71 2.20 -3.49
N ASN A 191 6.03 0.97 -3.88
CA ASN A 191 5.07 -0.12 -3.92
C ASN A 191 5.55 -1.32 -3.09
N PHE A 192 4.64 -2.24 -2.76
CA PHE A 192 5.03 -3.54 -2.23
C PHE A 192 5.91 -4.26 -3.26
N GLU A 193 6.95 -4.95 -2.79
CA GLU A 193 7.72 -5.84 -3.66
C GLU A 193 6.80 -7.03 -4.05
N ALA A 194 6.62 -7.25 -5.35
CA ALA A 194 5.73 -8.29 -5.89
C ALA A 194 6.24 -9.72 -5.64
N THR A 195 7.53 -9.84 -5.31
CA THR A 195 8.23 -11.09 -5.06
C THR A 195 8.71 -11.10 -3.61
N ALA A 196 8.32 -12.14 -2.86
CA ALA A 196 9.03 -12.47 -1.63
C ALA A 196 10.53 -12.56 -1.93
N ALA A 197 11.38 -12.15 -1.00
CA ALA A 197 12.78 -12.56 -1.03
C ALA A 197 12.80 -14.08 -1.23
N ASP A 198 13.36 -14.55 -2.35
CA ASP A 198 13.38 -15.94 -2.84
C ASP A 198 12.27 -16.44 -3.79
N ALA A 199 11.35 -15.60 -4.28
CA ALA A 199 10.41 -16.02 -5.34
C ALA A 199 11.09 -16.43 -6.66
N ASP A 200 12.29 -15.90 -6.93
CA ASP A 200 13.13 -16.28 -8.08
C ASP A 200 13.84 -17.63 -7.89
N LYS A 201 13.78 -18.23 -6.69
CA LYS A 201 14.38 -19.53 -6.39
C LYS A 201 13.29 -20.58 -6.35
N ALA A 202 13.01 -21.19 -7.50
CA ALA A 202 12.19 -22.40 -7.56
C ALA A 202 12.73 -23.45 -6.55
N PRO A 203 11.86 -24.08 -5.74
CA PRO A 203 12.31 -25.09 -4.78
C PRO A 203 12.97 -26.25 -5.53
N GLN A 204 14.24 -26.51 -5.25
CA GLN A 204 14.93 -27.69 -5.76
C GLN A 204 14.40 -28.92 -5.03
N VAL A 205 13.45 -29.61 -5.66
CA VAL A 205 13.01 -30.94 -5.20
C VAL A 205 14.17 -31.90 -5.42
N LYS A 206 14.85 -32.28 -4.35
CA LYS A 206 15.77 -33.42 -4.34
C LYS A 206 14.95 -34.64 -3.93
N PHE A 207 14.81 -35.60 -4.84
CA PHE A 207 14.40 -36.96 -4.51
C PHE A 207 15.53 -37.69 -3.79
#